data_AF-A0A9D8S3W2-F1
#
_entry.id   AF-A0A9D8S3W2-F1
#
_cell.length_a   1.000
_cell.length_b   1.000
_cell.length_c   1.000
_cell.angle_alpha   90.00
_cell.angle_beta   90.00
_cell.angle_gamma   90.00
#
_symmetry.space_group_name_H-M   'P 1'
#
loop_
_entity.id
_entity.type
_entity.pdbx_description
1 polymer ?
#
loop_
_entity_poly.entity_id
_entity_poly.type
_entity_poly.pdbx_seq_one_letter_code
_entity_poly.pdbx_strand_id
1 'polypeptide(L)'
;MTIFFNIKQLFLFCLLLACCQFWFNGAFLTACGVMCGIMVLCFYKDKKNLVLNVIFFSAFLLNLWYVSASFGNVRQYDYFNFVMHADYFVQNNFFLFRPSGYLQSVYFQPPLWGGLAGIFMKVLTFDYVRFISLFAVSGAMIYFWRLTGELGFKDYIRFLTFGWFCFFPFQGILANLVNNDALVYFLMTAMLYYAYRWLVLSQMREALILGGLLFAAGMIKFSGLMMVPALGMLGLYKLM
;
A
#
# COMPACT_ATOMS: atom_id res chain seq x y z
N MET A 1 7.69 -4.50 -21.37
CA MET A 1 7.14 -5.77 -20.85
C MET A 1 6.09 -5.43 -19.80
N THR A 2 4.83 -5.35 -20.19
CA THR A 2 3.70 -4.93 -19.36
C THR A 2 3.29 -6.09 -18.44
N ILE A 3 3.64 -6.00 -17.16
CA ILE A 3 3.26 -7.01 -16.17
C ILE A 3 1.79 -6.77 -15.79
N PHE A 4 0.91 -7.66 -16.23
CA PHE A 4 -0.43 -7.81 -15.67
C PHE A 4 -0.31 -8.53 -14.33
N PHE A 5 -0.01 -7.78 -13.25
CA PHE A 5 -0.39 -8.23 -11.93
C PHE A 5 -1.92 -8.38 -11.96
N ASN A 6 -2.44 -9.59 -11.81
CA ASN A 6 -3.87 -9.81 -11.78
C ASN A 6 -4.39 -9.34 -10.41
N ILE A 7 -4.50 -8.02 -10.24
CA ILE A 7 -4.97 -7.34 -9.02
C ILE A 7 -6.32 -7.92 -8.58
N LYS A 8 -7.16 -8.37 -9.52
CA LYS A 8 -8.40 -9.09 -9.22
C LYS A 8 -8.16 -10.38 -8.44
N GLN A 9 -7.13 -11.16 -8.79
CA GLN A 9 -6.77 -12.38 -8.06
C GLN A 9 -6.15 -12.07 -6.69
N LEU A 10 -5.33 -11.02 -6.57
CA LEU A 10 -4.77 -10.58 -5.28
C LEU A 10 -5.87 -10.07 -4.34
N PHE A 11 -6.82 -9.31 -4.88
CA PHE A 11 -7.98 -8.81 -4.14
C PHE A 11 -8.91 -9.95 -3.71
N LEU A 12 -9.25 -10.86 -4.62
CA LEU A 12 -10.04 -12.06 -4.31
C LEU A 12 -9.33 -12.94 -3.27
N PHE A 13 -8.00 -13.04 -3.35
CA PHE A 13 -7.16 -13.73 -2.37
C PHE A 13 -7.22 -13.11 -0.99
N CYS A 14 -7.13 -11.78 -0.89
CA CYS A 14 -7.25 -11.09 0.41
C CYS A 14 -8.68 -11.19 0.97
N LEU A 15 -9.70 -11.18 0.12
CA LEU A 15 -11.10 -11.39 0.49
C LEU A 15 -11.33 -12.82 0.99
N LEU A 16 -10.75 -13.83 0.32
CA LEU A 16 -10.79 -15.23 0.76
C LEU A 16 -10.04 -15.44 2.07
N LEU A 17 -8.87 -14.81 2.25
CA LEU A 17 -8.13 -14.86 3.52
C LEU A 17 -8.91 -14.22 4.67
N ALA A 18 -9.55 -13.08 4.43
CA ALA A 18 -10.44 -12.43 5.39
C ALA A 18 -11.64 -13.34 5.73
N CYS A 19 -12.26 -13.97 4.72
CA CYS A 19 -13.35 -14.93 4.94
C CYS A 19 -12.90 -16.20 5.68
N CYS A 20 -11.71 -16.74 5.39
CA CYS A 20 -11.16 -17.91 6.06
C CYS A 20 -10.77 -17.61 7.53
N GLN A 21 -10.31 -16.39 7.83
CA GLN A 21 -10.12 -15.94 9.22
C GLN A 21 -11.43 -15.86 9.99
N PHE A 22 -12.52 -15.45 9.35
CA PHE A 22 -13.84 -15.35 9.99
C PHE A 22 -14.37 -16.72 10.47
N TRP A 23 -13.96 -17.82 9.82
CA TRP A 23 -14.46 -19.16 10.10
C TRP A 23 -13.53 -20.02 10.96
N PHE A 24 -12.22 -19.77 10.96
CA PHE A 24 -11.26 -20.65 11.64
C PHE A 24 -10.22 -19.87 12.44
N ASN A 25 -10.53 -19.64 13.71
CA ASN A 25 -9.61 -19.05 14.69
C ASN A 25 -8.34 -19.89 14.98
N GLY A 26 -8.18 -21.08 14.39
CA GLY A 26 -6.99 -21.95 14.54
C GLY A 26 -6.39 -22.51 13.25
N ALA A 27 -7.02 -22.32 12.08
CA ALA A 27 -6.59 -22.92 10.81
C ALA A 27 -5.88 -21.93 9.87
N PHE A 28 -5.45 -20.78 10.37
CA PHE A 28 -4.83 -19.72 9.57
C PHE A 28 -3.53 -20.18 8.89
N LEU A 29 -2.68 -20.92 9.60
CA LEU A 29 -1.43 -21.48 9.05
C LEU A 29 -1.70 -22.56 7.99
N THR A 30 -2.71 -23.41 8.18
CA THR A 30 -3.12 -24.43 7.21
C THR A 30 -3.78 -23.81 5.98
N ALA A 31 -4.58 -22.75 6.14
CA ALA A 31 -5.16 -22.01 5.02
C ALA A 31 -4.08 -21.24 4.24
N CYS A 32 -3.16 -20.56 4.92
CA CYS A 32 -2.01 -19.94 4.27
C CYS A 32 -1.13 -20.96 3.54
N GLY A 33 -0.90 -22.15 4.11
CA GLY A 33 -0.13 -23.23 3.48
C GLY A 33 -0.81 -23.85 2.26
N VAL A 34 -2.10 -24.19 2.34
CA VAL A 34 -2.88 -24.72 1.21
C VAL A 34 -3.01 -23.67 0.10
N MET A 35 -3.14 -22.39 0.45
CA MET A 35 -3.21 -21.30 -0.52
C MET A 35 -1.86 -20.94 -1.14
N CYS A 36 -0.75 -21.05 -0.40
CA CYS A 36 0.60 -21.03 -0.99
C CYS A 36 0.76 -22.14 -2.02
N GLY A 37 0.25 -23.34 -1.74
CA GLY A 37 0.23 -24.47 -2.67
C GLY A 37 -0.58 -24.19 -3.94
N ILE A 38 -1.82 -23.68 -3.80
CA ILE A 38 -2.68 -23.33 -4.93
C ILE A 38 -2.07 -22.19 -5.76
N MET A 39 -1.39 -21.22 -5.13
CA MET A 39 -0.75 -20.12 -5.83
C MET A 39 0.53 -20.52 -6.56
N VAL A 40 1.38 -21.37 -5.96
CA VAL A 40 2.50 -21.98 -6.68
C VAL A 40 1.99 -22.70 -7.92
N LEU A 41 0.88 -23.42 -7.83
CA LEU A 41 0.25 -24.11 -8.97
C LEU A 41 -0.33 -23.14 -10.02
N CYS A 42 -0.95 -22.02 -9.60
CA CYS A 42 -1.49 -21.00 -10.51
C CYS A 42 -0.40 -20.18 -11.21
N PHE A 43 0.70 -19.87 -10.53
CA PHE A 43 1.81 -19.09 -11.06
C PHE A 43 2.85 -19.92 -11.81
N TYR A 44 2.85 -21.26 -11.65
CA TYR A 44 3.70 -22.17 -12.42
C TYR A 44 3.47 -22.05 -13.95
N LYS A 45 2.30 -21.59 -14.37
CA LYS A 45 1.98 -21.37 -15.80
C LYS A 45 2.71 -20.18 -16.42
N ASP A 46 3.14 -19.19 -15.66
CA ASP A 46 3.85 -18.01 -16.18
C ASP A 46 5.35 -18.04 -15.82
N LYS A 47 6.07 -18.95 -16.49
CA LYS A 47 7.50 -19.23 -16.22
C LYS A 47 8.40 -17.99 -16.34
N LYS A 48 8.02 -16.98 -17.14
CA LYS A 48 8.84 -15.78 -17.37
C LYS A 48 8.99 -14.90 -16.13
N ASN A 49 8.02 -14.93 -15.21
CA ASN A 49 8.01 -14.07 -14.02
C ASN A 49 7.94 -14.85 -12.71
N LEU A 50 8.21 -16.17 -12.74
CA LEU A 50 8.07 -17.04 -11.57
C LEU A 50 8.87 -16.51 -10.36
N VAL A 51 10.14 -16.14 -10.57
CA VAL A 51 11.02 -15.63 -9.50
C VAL A 51 10.48 -14.34 -8.90
N LEU A 52 10.03 -13.40 -9.73
CA LEU A 52 9.41 -12.15 -9.27
C LEU A 52 8.20 -12.42 -8.38
N ASN A 53 7.31 -13.28 -8.88
CA ASN A 53 6.08 -13.62 -8.19
C ASN A 53 6.41 -14.28 -6.84
N VAL A 54 7.33 -15.25 -6.81
CA VAL A 54 7.76 -15.91 -5.57
C VAL A 54 8.27 -14.89 -4.55
N ILE A 55 9.14 -13.95 -4.94
CA ILE A 55 9.67 -12.91 -4.04
C ILE A 55 8.54 -12.02 -3.52
N PHE A 56 7.68 -11.50 -4.41
CA PHE A 56 6.60 -10.61 -4.01
C PHE A 56 5.60 -11.30 -3.09
N PHE A 57 5.17 -12.52 -3.42
CA PHE A 57 4.18 -13.25 -2.64
C PHE A 57 4.71 -13.69 -1.29
N SER A 58 5.96 -14.16 -1.22
CA SER A 58 6.56 -14.52 0.06
C SER A 58 6.69 -13.31 0.99
N ALA A 59 7.08 -12.14 0.46
CA ALA A 59 7.07 -10.90 1.23
C ALA A 59 5.67 -10.46 1.66
N PHE A 60 4.69 -10.55 0.76
CA PHE A 60 3.28 -10.28 1.08
C PHE A 60 2.78 -11.17 2.21
N LEU A 61 3.03 -12.47 2.13
CA LEU A 61 2.62 -13.46 3.12
C LEU A 61 3.31 -13.25 4.47
N LEU A 62 4.59 -12.88 4.46
CA LEU A 62 5.32 -12.51 5.67
C LEU A 62 4.67 -11.31 6.37
N ASN A 63 4.34 -10.26 5.60
CA ASN A 63 3.68 -9.08 6.12
C ASN A 63 2.26 -9.39 6.61
N LEU A 64 1.51 -10.20 5.87
CA LEU A 64 0.18 -10.66 6.26
C LEU A 64 0.23 -11.47 7.56
N TRP A 65 1.20 -12.38 7.70
CA TRP A 65 1.43 -13.13 8.92
C TRP A 65 1.73 -12.19 10.09
N TYR A 66 2.54 -11.17 9.89
CA TYR A 66 2.85 -10.19 10.94
C TYR A 66 1.63 -9.34 11.35
N VAL A 67 0.82 -8.89 10.38
CA VAL A 67 -0.45 -8.18 10.62
C VAL A 67 -1.44 -9.05 11.38
N SER A 68 -1.62 -10.31 10.95
CA SER A 68 -2.55 -11.25 11.59
C SER A 68 -2.08 -11.72 12.96
N ALA A 69 -0.77 -11.93 13.17
CA ALA A 69 -0.22 -12.30 14.47
C ALA A 69 -0.35 -11.19 15.52
N SER A 70 -0.58 -9.95 15.09
CA SER A 70 -0.77 -8.78 15.95
C SER A 70 -2.21 -8.28 15.99
N PHE A 71 -3.15 -9.10 15.52
CA PHE A 71 -4.58 -8.83 15.61
C PHE A 71 -5.02 -8.73 17.08
N GLY A 72 -5.85 -7.74 17.41
CA GLY A 72 -6.24 -7.44 18.79
C GLY A 72 -5.14 -6.78 19.65
N ASN A 73 -3.91 -6.62 19.13
CA ASN A 73 -2.87 -5.90 19.85
C ASN A 73 -3.04 -4.38 19.61
N VAL A 74 -3.63 -3.71 20.60
CA VAL A 74 -3.96 -2.28 20.58
C VAL A 74 -2.83 -1.39 21.11
N ARG A 75 -1.62 -1.95 21.30
CA ARG A 75 -0.45 -1.23 21.85
C ARG A 75 0.17 -0.17 20.91
N GLN A 76 -0.51 0.16 19.81
CA GLN A 76 -0.10 1.23 18.91
C GLN A 76 -0.71 2.55 19.39
N TYR A 77 0.15 3.52 19.73
CA TYR A 77 -0.25 4.83 20.22
C TYR A 77 -1.26 5.54 19.29
N ASP A 78 -1.03 5.42 17.99
CA ASP A 78 -1.84 6.08 16.96
C ASP A 78 -3.14 5.35 16.61
N TYR A 79 -3.27 4.06 16.95
CA TYR A 79 -4.35 3.20 16.45
C TYR A 79 -5.74 3.79 16.73
N PHE A 80 -6.02 4.14 17.98
CA PHE A 80 -7.34 4.69 18.35
C PHE A 80 -7.64 6.01 17.65
N ASN A 81 -6.64 6.90 17.49
CA ASN A 81 -6.83 8.18 16.82
C ASN A 81 -7.23 8.00 15.36
N PHE A 82 -6.54 7.11 14.64
CA PHE A 82 -6.83 6.83 13.24
C PHE A 82 -8.15 6.08 13.05
N VAL A 83 -8.47 5.13 13.92
CA VAL A 83 -9.75 4.43 13.82
C VAL A 83 -10.94 5.33 14.16
N MET A 84 -10.82 6.19 15.17
CA MET A 84 -11.85 7.21 15.43
C MET A 84 -11.99 8.21 14.27
N HIS A 85 -10.88 8.53 13.59
CA HIS A 85 -10.93 9.34 12.39
C HIS A 85 -11.73 8.67 11.26
N ALA A 86 -11.56 7.37 11.06
CA ALA A 86 -12.34 6.60 10.10
C ALA A 86 -13.83 6.50 10.49
N ASP A 87 -14.11 6.27 11.78
CA ASP A 87 -15.48 6.22 12.32
C ASP A 87 -16.21 7.57 12.14
N TYR A 88 -15.52 8.70 12.31
CA TYR A 88 -16.07 10.03 12.03
C TYR A 88 -16.61 10.13 10.59
N PHE A 89 -15.91 9.61 9.58
CA PHE A 89 -16.42 9.61 8.21
C PHE A 89 -17.66 8.74 8.05
N VAL A 90 -17.70 7.58 8.71
CA VAL A 90 -18.87 6.68 8.66
C VAL A 90 -20.09 7.35 9.29
N GLN A 91 -19.94 7.93 10.50
CA GLN A 91 -21.02 8.59 11.22
C GLN A 91 -21.57 9.83 10.48
N ASN A 92 -20.73 10.52 9.73
CA ASN A 92 -21.10 11.74 9.01
C ASN A 92 -21.42 11.52 7.53
N ASN A 93 -21.63 10.28 7.07
CA ASN A 93 -21.88 9.96 5.67
C ASN A 93 -20.85 10.58 4.71
N PHE A 94 -19.59 10.60 5.14
CA PHE A 94 -18.44 11.19 4.43
C PHE A 94 -18.49 12.71 4.21
N PHE A 95 -19.38 13.43 4.89
CA PHE A 95 -19.40 14.90 4.87
C PHE A 95 -18.45 15.50 5.93
N LEU A 96 -17.53 16.37 5.48
CA LEU A 96 -16.47 16.95 6.31
C LEU A 96 -16.90 18.09 7.24
N PHE A 97 -18.11 18.62 7.07
CA PHE A 97 -18.56 19.88 7.70
C PHE A 97 -19.31 19.71 9.02
N ARG A 98 -19.52 18.48 9.49
CA ARG A 98 -20.25 18.27 10.75
C ARG A 98 -19.28 18.38 11.93
N PRO A 99 -19.63 19.16 12.97
CA PRO A 99 -18.82 19.23 14.16
C PRO A 99 -18.69 17.84 14.79
N SER A 100 -17.47 17.35 14.97
CA SER A 100 -17.23 16.17 15.79
C SER A 100 -17.28 16.62 17.26
N GLY A 101 -18.17 16.02 18.05
CA GLY A 101 -18.30 16.36 19.47
C GLY A 101 -17.11 15.90 20.32
N TYR A 102 -16.17 15.12 19.75
CA TYR A 102 -15.22 14.33 20.53
C TYR A 102 -13.75 14.42 20.11
N LEU A 103 -13.36 14.92 18.92
CA LEU A 103 -11.92 14.91 18.56
C LEU A 103 -11.46 16.13 17.75
N GLN A 104 -10.69 17.00 18.44
CA GLN A 104 -9.82 17.98 17.78
C GLN A 104 -8.80 17.32 16.83
N SER A 105 -8.34 16.09 17.13
CA SER A 105 -7.35 15.37 16.32
C SER A 105 -7.84 15.00 14.91
N VAL A 106 -9.15 14.89 14.69
CA VAL A 106 -9.73 14.70 13.35
C VAL A 106 -9.45 15.91 12.45
N TYR A 107 -9.54 17.13 12.98
CA TYR A 107 -9.28 18.35 12.22
C TYR A 107 -7.79 18.59 11.95
N PHE A 108 -6.90 17.98 12.73
CA PHE A 108 -5.45 18.07 12.53
C PHE A 108 -4.91 17.02 11.55
N GLN A 109 -5.76 16.11 11.06
CA GLN A 109 -5.37 15.11 10.08
C GLN A 109 -5.99 15.40 8.70
N PRO A 110 -5.22 15.25 7.62
CA PRO A 110 -5.78 15.31 6.27
C PRO A 110 -6.85 14.21 6.03
N PRO A 111 -7.89 14.51 5.25
CA PRO A 111 -9.13 13.73 5.27
C PRO A 111 -9.07 12.39 4.52
N LEU A 112 -8.17 12.24 3.55
CA LEU A 112 -8.26 11.15 2.57
C LEU A 112 -8.02 9.77 3.19
N TRP A 113 -7.10 9.66 4.16
CA TRP A 113 -6.89 8.38 4.84
C TRP A 113 -8.13 7.96 5.66
N GLY A 114 -8.71 8.89 6.42
CA GLY A 114 -9.91 8.63 7.22
C GLY A 114 -11.10 8.25 6.35
N GLY A 115 -11.28 8.94 5.21
CA GLY A 115 -12.31 8.60 4.23
C GLY A 115 -12.13 7.20 3.63
N LEU A 116 -10.90 6.83 3.22
CA LEU A 116 -10.61 5.47 2.72
C LEU A 116 -10.85 4.42 3.81
N ALA A 117 -10.38 4.67 5.02
CA ALA A 117 -10.59 3.78 6.16
C ALA A 117 -12.08 3.61 6.50
N GLY A 118 -12.87 4.69 6.46
CA GLY A 118 -14.32 4.63 6.67
C GLY A 118 -15.05 3.77 5.62
N ILE A 119 -14.61 3.80 4.35
CA ILE A 119 -15.14 2.90 3.32
C ILE A 119 -14.84 1.44 3.68
N PHE A 120 -13.61 1.14 4.08
CA PHE A 120 -13.21 -0.22 4.51
C PHE A 120 -14.01 -0.67 5.73
N MET A 121 -14.21 0.20 6.73
CA MET A 121 -15.04 -0.10 7.89
C MET A 121 -16.47 -0.45 7.50
N LYS A 122 -17.06 0.30 6.58
CA LYS A 122 -18.45 0.08 6.12
C LYS A 122 -18.62 -1.22 5.33
N VAL A 123 -17.57 -1.70 4.63
CA VAL A 123 -17.63 -2.88 3.77
C VAL A 123 -17.15 -4.16 4.46
N LEU A 124 -16.09 -4.09 5.27
CA LEU A 124 -15.36 -5.26 5.78
C LEU A 124 -15.35 -5.41 7.31
N THR A 125 -15.86 -4.44 8.07
CA THR A 125 -15.83 -4.28 9.54
C THR A 125 -14.60 -3.56 10.13
N PHE A 126 -14.74 -3.13 11.40
CA PHE A 126 -13.86 -2.19 12.12
C PHE A 126 -12.38 -2.60 12.17
N ASP A 127 -12.08 -3.87 12.44
CA ASP A 127 -10.70 -4.33 12.61
C ASP A 127 -9.93 -4.49 11.28
N TYR A 128 -10.61 -4.43 10.14
CA TYR A 128 -10.02 -4.66 8.82
C TYR A 128 -9.33 -3.41 8.22
N VAL A 129 -9.38 -2.27 8.91
CA VAL A 129 -8.66 -1.04 8.51
C VAL A 129 -7.15 -1.28 8.43
N ARG A 130 -6.61 -2.24 9.21
CA ARG A 130 -5.18 -2.62 9.19
C ARG A 130 -4.71 -3.10 7.81
N PHE A 131 -5.61 -3.69 7.02
CA PHE A 131 -5.27 -4.18 5.68
C PHE A 131 -4.94 -3.05 4.70
N ILE A 132 -5.36 -1.81 4.96
CA ILE A 132 -4.99 -0.65 4.13
C ILE A 132 -3.47 -0.49 4.10
N SER A 133 -2.80 -0.61 5.25
CA SER A 133 -1.34 -0.53 5.35
C SER A 133 -0.65 -1.68 4.64
N LEU A 134 -1.18 -2.91 4.77
CA LEU A 134 -0.68 -4.07 4.03
C LEU A 134 -0.77 -3.86 2.51
N PHE A 135 -1.91 -3.37 2.02
CA PHE A 135 -2.10 -3.09 0.59
C PHE A 135 -1.21 -1.96 0.10
N ALA A 136 -1.03 -0.91 0.89
CA ALA A 136 -0.17 0.21 0.54
C ALA A 136 1.30 -0.24 0.42
N VAL A 137 1.81 -0.98 1.40
CA VAL A 137 3.17 -1.56 1.36
C VAL A 137 3.35 -2.48 0.15
N SER A 138 2.36 -3.33 -0.13
CA SER A 138 2.38 -4.21 -1.31
C SER A 138 2.36 -3.42 -2.62
N GLY A 139 1.58 -2.34 -2.69
CA GLY A 139 1.57 -1.41 -3.81
C GLY A 139 2.94 -0.76 -4.01
N ALA A 140 3.63 -0.40 -2.93
CA ALA A 140 4.96 0.22 -2.99
C ALA A 140 5.97 -0.74 -3.62
N MET A 141 5.91 -2.03 -3.24
CA MET A 141 6.73 -3.08 -3.86
C MET A 141 6.50 -3.16 -5.38
N ILE A 142 5.25 -3.12 -5.85
CA ILE A 142 4.94 -3.17 -7.29
C ILE A 142 5.57 -1.98 -8.03
N TYR A 143 5.42 -0.76 -7.50
CA TYR A 143 6.00 0.43 -8.13
C TYR A 143 7.52 0.44 -8.07
N PHE A 144 8.12 -0.07 -7.00
CA PHE A 144 9.56 -0.21 -6.89
C PHE A 144 10.12 -1.18 -7.95
N TRP A 145 9.47 -2.33 -8.17
CA TRP A 145 9.84 -3.24 -9.26
C TRP A 145 9.74 -2.57 -10.64
N ARG A 146 8.72 -1.76 -10.86
CA ARG A 146 8.56 -1.02 -12.12
C ARG A 146 9.67 0.01 -12.31
N LEU A 147 9.97 0.80 -11.27
CA LEU A 147 11.04 1.79 -11.28
C LEU A 147 12.40 1.18 -11.61
N THR A 148 12.78 0.08 -10.97
CA THR A 148 14.07 -0.57 -11.24
C THR A 148 14.19 -1.07 -12.69
N GLY A 149 13.06 -1.34 -13.36
CA GLY A 149 13.04 -1.67 -14.79
C GLY A 149 13.29 -0.47 -15.69
N GLU A 150 12.69 0.67 -15.35
CA GLU A 150 12.88 1.93 -16.07
C GLU A 150 14.31 2.47 -15.91
N LEU A 151 14.98 2.16 -14.79
CA LEU A 151 16.39 2.50 -14.55
C LEU A 151 17.39 1.62 -15.33
N GLY A 152 16.91 0.62 -16.09
CA GLY A 152 17.77 -0.23 -16.92
C GLY A 152 18.67 -1.18 -16.13
N PHE A 153 18.31 -1.52 -14.89
CA PHE A 153 19.06 -2.49 -14.10
C PHE A 153 19.05 -3.87 -14.79
N LYS A 154 20.22 -4.53 -14.81
CA LYS A 154 20.32 -5.94 -15.25
C LYS A 154 19.44 -6.81 -14.36
N ASP A 155 18.84 -7.86 -14.94
CA ASP A 155 17.83 -8.69 -14.27
C ASP A 155 18.26 -9.20 -12.88
N TYR A 156 19.50 -9.69 -12.74
CA TYR A 156 20.00 -10.19 -11.45
C TYR A 156 20.09 -9.10 -10.37
N ILE A 157 20.53 -7.88 -10.73
CA ILE A 157 20.58 -6.72 -9.82
C ILE A 157 19.16 -6.32 -9.44
N ARG A 158 18.25 -6.39 -10.40
CA ARG A 158 16.86 -6.04 -10.23
C ARG A 158 16.16 -6.98 -9.24
N PHE A 159 16.35 -8.29 -9.38
CA PHE A 159 15.83 -9.28 -8.43
C PHE A 159 16.45 -9.14 -7.05
N LEU A 160 17.76 -8.87 -6.96
CA LEU A 160 18.44 -8.70 -5.68
C LEU A 160 17.95 -7.46 -4.93
N THR A 161 17.88 -6.31 -5.61
CA THR A 161 17.39 -5.06 -5.01
C THR A 161 15.91 -5.14 -4.68
N PHE A 162 15.10 -5.80 -5.51
CA PHE A 162 13.69 -6.06 -5.22
C PHE A 162 13.49 -6.97 -4.01
N GLY A 163 14.25 -8.08 -3.92
CA GLY A 163 14.22 -8.95 -2.76
C GLY A 163 14.60 -8.22 -1.47
N TRP A 164 15.70 -7.45 -1.51
CA TRP A 164 16.10 -6.60 -0.38
C TRP A 164 15.00 -5.62 0.03
N PHE A 165 14.39 -4.92 -0.94
CA PHE A 165 13.31 -3.98 -0.66
C PHE A 165 12.09 -4.67 -0.05
N CYS A 166 11.67 -5.82 -0.59
CA CYS A 166 10.50 -6.58 -0.16
C CYS A 166 10.65 -7.18 1.24
N PHE A 167 11.84 -7.69 1.58
CA PHE A 167 12.12 -8.35 2.86
C PHE A 167 12.77 -7.42 3.90
N PHE A 168 12.91 -6.14 3.58
CA PHE A 168 13.43 -5.18 4.55
C PHE A 168 12.50 -5.12 5.77
N PRO A 169 13.01 -5.22 7.02
CA PRO A 169 12.16 -5.29 8.22
C PRO A 169 11.14 -4.17 8.35
N PHE A 170 11.46 -2.99 7.80
CA PHE A 170 10.57 -1.84 7.77
C PHE A 170 9.24 -2.11 7.04
N GLN A 171 9.21 -3.00 6.03
CA GLN A 171 7.98 -3.35 5.32
C GLN A 171 6.97 -4.00 6.27
N GLY A 172 7.42 -4.91 7.13
CA GLY A 172 6.56 -5.57 8.12
C GLY A 172 6.05 -4.60 9.18
N ILE A 173 6.92 -3.68 9.64
CA ILE A 173 6.54 -2.63 10.59
C ILE A 173 5.46 -1.74 9.97
N LEU A 174 5.70 -1.18 8.78
CA LEU A 174 4.73 -0.33 8.09
C LEU A 174 3.43 -1.04 7.76
N ALA A 175 3.48 -2.31 7.35
CA ALA A 175 2.29 -3.07 7.02
C ALA A 175 1.37 -3.27 8.22
N ASN A 176 1.92 -3.27 9.44
CA ASN A 176 1.17 -3.46 10.68
C ASN A 176 0.69 -2.16 11.34
N LEU A 177 1.34 -1.02 11.07
CA LEU A 177 0.94 0.25 11.66
C LEU A 177 -0.39 0.73 11.07
N VAL A 178 -1.39 0.95 11.93
CA VAL A 178 -2.66 1.54 11.52
C VAL A 178 -2.53 3.05 11.56
N ASN A 179 -1.94 3.59 10.50
CA ASN A 179 -1.75 5.02 10.33
C ASN A 179 -1.65 5.39 8.84
N ASN A 180 -1.44 6.66 8.57
CA ASN A 180 -1.30 7.21 7.22
C ASN A 180 0.09 7.07 6.59
N ASP A 181 1.09 6.56 7.32
CA ASP A 181 2.46 6.49 6.82
C ASP A 181 2.62 5.45 5.71
N ALA A 182 2.02 4.28 5.85
CA ALA A 182 2.10 3.23 4.83
C ALA A 182 1.53 3.72 3.48
N LEU A 183 0.44 4.49 3.51
CA LEU A 183 -0.19 5.04 2.31
C LEU A 183 0.63 6.18 1.69
N VAL A 184 1.25 7.04 2.51
CA VAL A 184 2.20 8.05 2.01
C VAL A 184 3.44 7.41 1.41
N TYR A 185 3.99 6.39 2.06
CA TYR A 185 5.12 5.62 1.57
C TYR A 185 4.84 4.99 0.19
N PHE A 186 3.65 4.41 0.02
CA PHE A 186 3.15 3.95 -1.27
C PHE A 186 3.14 5.07 -2.32
N LEU A 187 2.51 6.20 -2.01
CA LEU A 187 2.40 7.32 -2.94
C LEU A 187 3.75 7.93 -3.29
N MET A 188 4.66 8.06 -2.33
CA MET A 188 6.03 8.53 -2.59
C MET A 188 6.78 7.59 -3.52
N THR A 189 6.64 6.28 -3.35
CA THR A 189 7.25 5.29 -4.24
C THR A 189 6.66 5.36 -5.66
N ALA A 190 5.34 5.54 -5.77
CA ALA A 190 4.67 5.76 -7.05
C ALA A 190 5.10 7.08 -7.71
N MET A 191 5.25 8.16 -6.91
CA MET A 191 5.75 9.45 -7.38
C MET A 191 7.15 9.34 -7.95
N LEU A 192 8.07 8.61 -7.31
CA LEU A 192 9.41 8.36 -7.86
C LEU A 192 9.35 7.69 -9.24
N TYR A 193 8.50 6.69 -9.40
CA TYR A 193 8.29 6.01 -10.68
C TYR A 193 7.75 6.96 -11.76
N TYR A 194 6.70 7.73 -11.47
CA TYR A 194 6.12 8.64 -12.46
C TYR A 194 6.98 9.88 -12.71
N ALA A 195 7.75 10.34 -11.73
CA ALA A 195 8.72 11.42 -11.90
C ALA A 195 9.83 11.02 -12.87
N TYR A 196 10.38 9.81 -12.72
CA TYR A 196 11.37 9.28 -13.66
C TYR A 196 10.77 9.12 -15.06
N ARG A 197 9.55 8.56 -15.18
CA ARG A 197 8.89 8.44 -16.49
C ARG A 197 8.56 9.79 -17.12
N TRP A 198 8.18 10.78 -16.31
CA TRP A 198 7.97 12.14 -16.80
C TRP A 198 9.26 12.78 -17.31
N LEU A 199 10.39 12.52 -16.65
CA LEU A 199 11.71 12.97 -17.09
C LEU A 199 12.07 12.37 -18.46
N VAL A 200 11.89 11.05 -18.63
CA VAL A 200 12.27 10.35 -19.86
C VAL A 200 11.30 10.58 -21.02
N LEU A 201 9.99 10.45 -20.78
CA LEU A 201 8.98 10.43 -21.86
C LEU A 201 8.44 11.82 -22.19
N SER A 202 8.57 12.77 -21.27
CA SER A 202 8.09 14.15 -21.43
C SER A 202 6.62 14.33 -21.79
N GLN A 203 5.79 13.36 -21.43
CA GLN A 203 4.35 13.39 -21.71
C GLN A 203 3.57 14.08 -20.59
N MET A 204 2.52 14.82 -20.98
CA MET A 204 1.61 15.51 -20.06
C MET A 204 0.83 14.53 -19.16
N ARG A 205 0.59 13.31 -19.64
CA ARG A 205 -0.10 12.26 -18.87
C ARG A 205 0.64 11.96 -17.57
N GLU A 206 1.95 11.76 -17.63
CA GLU A 206 2.81 11.46 -16.49
C GLU A 206 2.85 12.63 -15.51
N ALA A 207 2.89 13.87 -16.02
CA ALA A 207 2.81 15.09 -15.20
C ALA A 207 1.47 15.17 -14.45
N LEU A 208 0.35 14.90 -15.12
CA LEU A 208 -0.98 14.90 -14.52
C LEU A 208 -1.12 13.81 -13.46
N ILE A 209 -0.61 12.60 -13.72
CA ILE A 209 -0.60 11.51 -12.74
C ILE A 209 0.23 11.91 -11.52
N LEU A 210 1.42 12.48 -11.74
CA LEU A 210 2.29 12.95 -10.66
C LEU A 210 1.61 14.04 -9.81
N GLY A 211 0.95 15.02 -10.44
CA GLY A 211 0.17 16.04 -9.74
C GLY A 211 -0.96 15.45 -8.91
N GLY A 212 -1.68 14.45 -9.46
CA GLY A 212 -2.72 13.73 -8.73
C GLY A 212 -2.18 12.95 -7.53
N LEU A 213 -1.03 12.29 -7.68
CA LEU A 213 -0.37 11.58 -6.56
C LEU A 213 0.10 12.55 -5.47
N LEU A 214 0.60 13.73 -5.86
CA LEU A 214 1.04 14.76 -4.94
C LEU A 214 -0.13 15.37 -4.16
N PHE A 215 -1.23 15.64 -4.86
CA PHE A 215 -2.48 16.07 -4.24
C PHE A 215 -3.01 15.02 -3.25
N ALA A 216 -3.07 13.75 -3.66
CA ALA A 216 -3.49 12.65 -2.79
C ALA A 216 -2.59 12.54 -1.56
N ALA A 217 -1.27 12.65 -1.72
CA ALA A 217 -0.32 12.59 -0.63
C ALA A 217 -0.54 13.74 0.38
N GLY A 218 -0.72 14.97 -0.11
CA GLY A 218 -1.07 16.12 0.74
C GLY A 218 -2.40 15.96 1.49
N MET A 219 -3.37 15.27 0.87
CA MET A 219 -4.65 14.94 1.50
C MET A 219 -4.58 13.74 2.46
N ILE A 220 -3.44 13.04 2.58
CA ILE A 220 -3.22 11.92 3.51
C ILE A 220 -2.31 12.33 4.66
N LYS A 221 -1.16 12.93 4.37
CA LYS A 221 -0.19 13.42 5.36
C LYS A 221 0.72 14.46 4.73
N PHE A 222 0.96 15.56 5.44
CA PHE A 222 1.80 16.65 4.94
C PHE A 222 3.23 16.21 4.59
N SER A 223 3.78 15.19 5.27
CA SER A 223 5.10 14.62 4.93
C SER A 223 5.18 14.06 3.50
N GLY A 224 4.05 13.69 2.88
CA GLY A 224 4.02 13.32 1.47
C GLY A 224 4.41 14.46 0.52
N LEU A 225 4.27 15.71 0.95
CA LEU A 225 4.68 16.90 0.20
C LEU A 225 6.18 17.16 0.27
N MET A 226 6.95 16.38 1.05
CA MET A 226 8.42 16.44 1.04
C MET A 226 9.01 16.08 -0.33
N MET A 227 8.21 15.48 -1.23
CA MET A 227 8.60 15.26 -2.63
C MET A 227 8.63 16.55 -3.47
N VAL A 228 7.91 17.61 -3.07
CA VAL A 228 7.77 18.84 -3.87
C VAL A 228 9.12 19.46 -4.25
N PRO A 229 10.09 19.66 -3.32
CA PRO A 229 11.38 20.25 -3.69
C PRO A 229 12.13 19.41 -4.72
N ALA A 230 12.13 18.07 -4.56
CA ALA A 230 12.80 17.16 -5.50
C ALA A 230 12.15 17.19 -6.89
N LEU A 231 10.82 17.20 -6.95
CA LEU A 231 10.07 17.30 -8.20
C LEU A 231 10.23 18.68 -8.86
N GLY A 232 10.31 19.75 -8.06
CA GLY A 232 10.58 21.10 -8.53
C GLY A 232 11.95 21.21 -9.18
N MET A 233 12.98 20.64 -8.55
CA MET A 233 14.34 20.57 -9.13
C MET A 233 14.37 19.75 -10.42
N LEU A 234 13.66 18.61 -10.47
CA LEU A 234 13.51 17.82 -11.70
C LEU A 234 12.82 18.62 -12.82
N GLY A 235 11.79 19.40 -12.49
CA GLY A 235 11.11 20.27 -13.44
C GLY A 235 12.04 21.37 -13.97
N LEU A 236 12.83 22.00 -13.10
CA LEU A 236 13.82 23.01 -13.48
C LEU A 236 14.91 22.42 -14.39
N TYR A 237 15.48 21.28 -14.02
CA TYR A 237 16.48 20.57 -14.83
C TYR A 237 15.98 20.28 -16.25
N LYS A 238 14.69 19.99 -16.39
CA LYS A 238 14.06 19.69 -17.67
C LYS A 238 13.77 20.93 -18.52
N LEU A 239 13.68 22.11 -17.89
CA LEU A 239 13.50 23.39 -18.59
C LEU A 239 14.81 23.99 -19.10
N MET A 240 15.95 23.57 -18.54
CA MET A 240 17.30 23.93 -18.98
C MET A 240 17.75 23.06 -20.15
#